data_AF-A0A3M2A9N6-F1
#
_entry.id   AF-A0A3M2A9N6-F1
#
_cell.length_a   1.000
_cell.length_b   1.000
_cell.length_c   1.000
_cell.angle_alpha   90.00
_cell.angle_beta   90.00
_cell.angle_gamma   90.00
#
_symmetry.space_group_name_H-M   'P 1'
#
loop_
_entity.id
_entity.type
_entity.pdbx_description
1 polymer ?
#
loop_
_entity_poly.entity_id
_entity_poly.type
_entity_poly.pdbx_seq_one_letter_code
_entity_poly.pdbx_strand_id
1 'polypeptide(L)'
;MWIRFVLYGLGGWCGEVIFTALTESLPRRDWRLTGTTYLWMFPIYGLLAILYEPAHDFIRNWPVLGRAVVWSLGFTLVEWLSGWLIARVSGRCPWDYVAAGKRFAINPYIRWDFFPVWALIGLALEPIHDALVVLTPAIAAIIENGI
;
A
#
# COMPACT_ATOMS: atom_id res chain seq x y z
N MET A 1 -4.65 -7.27 15.74
CA MET A 1 -3.57 -6.59 15.00
C MET A 1 -2.84 -7.50 14.04
N TRP A 2 -2.27 -8.63 14.47
CA TRP A 2 -1.51 -9.51 13.57
C TRP A 2 -2.33 -10.03 12.37
N ILE A 3 -3.60 -10.42 12.58
CA ILE A 3 -4.49 -10.87 11.49
C ILE A 3 -4.63 -9.76 10.43
N ARG A 4 -4.88 -8.52 10.86
CA ARG A 4 -5.02 -7.38 9.94
C ARG A 4 -3.71 -7.03 9.25
N PHE A 5 -2.57 -7.13 9.92
CA PHE A 5 -1.26 -6.99 9.29
C PHE A 5 -1.12 -7.97 8.12
N VAL A 6 -1.47 -9.24 8.32
CA VAL A 6 -1.43 -10.26 7.25
C VAL A 6 -2.44 -9.94 6.15
N LEU A 7 -3.67 -9.54 6.50
CA LEU A 7 -4.72 -9.21 5.52
C LEU A 7 -4.34 -8.00 4.66
N TYR A 8 -3.78 -6.94 5.25
CA TYR A 8 -3.26 -5.81 4.48
C TYR A 8 -2.03 -6.20 3.65
N GLY A 9 -1.12 -7.00 4.19
CA GLY A 9 0.04 -7.51 3.46
C GLY A 9 -0.35 -8.27 2.19
N LEU A 10 -1.27 -9.23 2.32
CA LEU A 10 -1.78 -10.02 1.19
C LEU A 10 -2.63 -9.16 0.24
N GLY A 11 -3.52 -8.33 0.79
CA GLY A 11 -4.38 -7.45 -0.01
C GLY A 11 -3.57 -6.46 -0.84
N GLY A 12 -2.52 -5.89 -0.26
CA GLY A 12 -1.60 -5.00 -0.95
C GLY A 12 -0.82 -5.70 -2.07
N TRP A 13 -0.31 -6.91 -1.83
CA TRP A 13 0.31 -7.73 -2.89
C TRP A 13 -0.65 -7.99 -4.05
N CYS A 14 -1.89 -8.43 -3.76
CA CYS A 14 -2.90 -8.63 -4.80
C CYS A 14 -3.17 -7.34 -5.57
N GLY A 15 -3.31 -6.21 -4.86
CA GLY A 15 -3.50 -4.90 -5.45
C GLY A 15 -2.35 -4.48 -6.37
N GLU A 16 -1.10 -4.69 -5.95
CA GLU A 16 0.08 -4.33 -6.73
C GLU A 16 0.26 -5.21 -7.97
N VAL A 17 0.00 -6.51 -7.85
CA VAL A 17 -0.02 -7.43 -9.01
C VAL A 17 -1.05 -6.98 -10.04
N ILE A 18 -2.27 -6.63 -9.60
CA ILE A 18 -3.30 -6.11 -10.49
C ILE A 18 -2.85 -4.77 -11.10
N PHE A 19 -2.31 -3.87 -10.29
CA PHE A 19 -1.88 -2.54 -10.74
C PHE A 19 -0.77 -2.62 -11.80
N THR A 20 0.26 -3.43 -11.58
CA THR A 20 1.37 -3.60 -12.53
C THR A 20 0.92 -4.32 -13.80
N ALA A 21 0.03 -5.31 -13.71
CA ALA A 21 -0.57 -5.93 -14.89
C ALA A 21 -1.33 -4.90 -15.76
N LEU A 22 -2.12 -4.03 -15.13
CA LEU A 22 -2.93 -3.01 -15.81
C LEU A 22 -2.10 -1.83 -16.35
N THR A 23 -1.03 -1.45 -15.65
CA THR A 23 -0.23 -0.26 -16.02
C THR A 23 1.00 -0.58 -16.87
N GLU A 24 1.49 -1.82 -16.85
CA GLU A 24 2.70 -2.21 -17.57
C GLU A 24 2.43 -3.23 -18.69
N SER A 25 1.63 -4.27 -18.45
CA SER A 25 1.34 -5.29 -19.47
C SER A 25 0.26 -4.84 -20.46
N LEU A 26 -0.85 -4.30 -19.95
CA LEU A 26 -2.01 -3.94 -20.77
C LEU A 26 -1.69 -2.87 -21.84
N PRO A 27 -0.93 -1.79 -21.56
CA PRO A 27 -0.58 -0.81 -22.60
C PRO A 27 0.32 -1.38 -23.70
N ARG A 28 1.07 -2.44 -23.39
CA ARG A 28 1.88 -3.20 -24.37
C ARG A 28 1.05 -4.22 -25.16
N ARG A 29 -0.27 -4.27 -24.92
CA ARG A 29 -1.21 -5.26 -25.47
C ARG A 29 -0.82 -6.71 -25.15
N ASP A 30 -0.11 -6.91 -24.04
CA ASP A 30 0.19 -8.24 -23.54
C ASP A 30 -1.00 -8.77 -22.71
N TRP A 31 -1.83 -9.58 -23.35
CA TRP A 31 -3.02 -10.19 -22.74
C TRP A 31 -2.70 -11.26 -21.70
N ARG A 32 -1.43 -11.63 -21.51
CA ARG A 32 -1.03 -12.45 -20.38
C ARG A 32 -1.24 -11.73 -19.05
N LEU A 33 -1.34 -10.38 -19.07
CA LEU A 33 -1.61 -9.54 -17.91
C LEU A 33 -0.68 -9.89 -16.73
N THR A 34 0.61 -10.00 -17.02
CA THR A 34 1.61 -10.41 -16.04
C THR A 34 1.90 -9.26 -15.07
N GLY A 35 1.33 -9.34 -13.87
CA GLY A 35 1.65 -8.45 -12.77
C GLY A 35 2.84 -8.95 -11.95
N THR A 36 3.61 -8.01 -11.40
CA THR A 36 4.75 -8.30 -10.54
C THR A 36 4.66 -7.47 -9.26
N THR A 37 5.22 -8.00 -8.18
CA THR A 37 5.37 -7.32 -6.89
C THR A 37 6.68 -7.79 -6.26
N TYR A 38 7.21 -7.02 -5.32
CA TYR A 38 8.40 -7.37 -4.55
C TYR A 38 8.01 -8.00 -3.22
N LEU A 39 8.84 -8.94 -2.73
CA LEU A 39 8.61 -9.54 -1.42
C LEU A 39 8.65 -8.52 -0.27
N TRP A 40 9.44 -7.46 -0.43
CA TRP A 40 9.52 -6.35 0.51
C TRP A 40 8.19 -5.60 0.68
N MET A 41 7.26 -5.70 -0.27
CA MET A 41 5.99 -4.99 -0.20
C MET A 41 5.01 -5.58 0.81
N PHE A 42 5.11 -6.88 1.13
CA PHE A 42 4.25 -7.47 2.16
C PHE A 42 4.38 -6.81 3.52
N PRO A 43 5.59 -6.69 4.12
CA PRO A 43 5.71 -6.03 5.39
C PRO A 43 5.34 -4.55 5.31
N ILE A 44 5.60 -3.87 4.18
CA ILE A 44 5.24 -2.45 3.98
C ILE A 44 3.72 -2.27 3.99
N TYR A 45 2.98 -3.08 3.22
CA TYR A 45 1.52 -3.05 3.23
C TYR A 45 0.95 -3.50 4.57
N GLY A 46 1.57 -4.46 5.25
CA GLY A 46 1.20 -4.85 6.60
C GLY A 46 1.27 -3.68 7.61
N LEU A 47 2.18 -2.71 7.42
CA LEU A 47 2.27 -1.51 8.27
C LEU A 47 0.98 -0.67 8.26
N LEU A 48 0.06 -0.86 7.31
CA LEU A 48 -1.26 -0.23 7.36
C LEU A 48 -1.99 -0.55 8.68
N ALA A 49 -1.87 -1.78 9.19
CA ALA A 49 -2.47 -2.14 10.49
C ALA A 49 -1.94 -1.28 11.66
N ILE A 50 -0.70 -0.78 11.56
CA ILE A 50 0.01 -0.11 12.65
C ILE A 50 -0.03 1.42 12.50
N LEU A 51 0.13 1.91 11.27
CA LEU A 51 0.24 3.34 10.97
C LEU A 51 -1.07 3.92 10.47
N TYR A 52 -1.77 3.19 9.59
CA TYR A 52 -2.98 3.69 8.94
C TYR A 52 -4.21 3.59 9.83
N GLU A 53 -4.43 2.48 10.55
CA GLU A 53 -5.60 2.33 11.44
C GLU A 53 -5.69 3.46 12.50
N PRO A 54 -4.63 3.74 13.29
CA PRO A 54 -4.71 4.79 14.32
C PRO A 54 -4.83 6.19 13.72
N ALA A 55 -4.19 6.43 12.57
CA ALA A 55 -4.31 7.68 11.85
C ALA A 55 -5.75 7.89 11.34
N HIS A 56 -6.39 6.83 10.83
CA HIS A 56 -7.75 6.89 10.30
C HIS A 56 -8.74 7.20 11.42
N ASP A 57 -8.60 6.54 12.57
CA ASP A 57 -9.45 6.83 13.74
C ASP A 57 -9.28 8.26 14.25
N PHE A 58 -8.06 8.80 14.21
CA PHE A 58 -7.78 10.18 14.62
C PHE A 58 -8.40 11.23 13.68
N ILE A 59 -8.36 11.01 12.37
CA ILE A 59 -8.82 11.99 11.37
C ILE A 59 -10.23 11.69 10.83
N ARG A 60 -10.95 10.70 11.35
CA ARG A 60 -12.24 10.22 10.83
C ARG A 60 -13.28 11.34 10.63
N ASN A 61 -13.30 12.31 11.53
CA ASN A 61 -14.24 13.43 11.50
C ASN A 61 -13.78 14.63 10.65
N TRP A 62 -12.58 14.56 10.05
CA TRP A 62 -12.08 15.62 9.18
C TRP A 62 -12.83 15.64 7.84
N PRO A 63 -12.88 16.79 7.14
CA PRO A 63 -13.40 16.84 5.79
C PRO A 63 -12.61 15.90 4.86
N VAL A 64 -13.30 15.34 3.85
CA VAL A 64 -12.73 14.35 2.90
C VAL A 64 -11.43 14.85 2.28
N LEU A 65 -11.35 16.13 1.91
CA LEU A 65 -10.14 16.72 1.35
C LEU A 65 -8.97 16.71 2.35
N GLY A 66 -9.24 16.97 3.63
CA GLY A 66 -8.23 16.89 4.68
C GLY A 66 -7.67 15.48 4.83
N ARG A 67 -8.54 14.47 4.83
CA ARG A 67 -8.12 13.06 4.89
C ARG A 67 -7.34 12.65 3.65
N ALA A 68 -7.79 13.05 2.46
CA ALA A 68 -7.11 12.81 1.19
C ALA A 68 -5.66 13.33 1.20
N VAL A 69 -5.44 14.53 1.75
CA VAL A 69 -4.09 15.11 1.90
C VAL A 69 -3.25 14.29 2.88
N VAL A 70 -3.81 13.92 4.03
CA VAL A 70 -3.11 13.08 5.02
C VAL A 70 -2.70 11.74 4.41
N TRP A 71 -3.58 11.09 3.64
CA TRP A 71 -3.29 9.83 2.97
C TRP A 71 -2.23 9.96 1.88
N SER A 72 -2.35 10.99 1.05
CA SER A 72 -1.35 11.27 0.02
C SER A 72 0.05 11.42 0.64
N LEU A 73 0.18 12.30 1.63
CA LEU A 73 1.47 12.57 2.27
C LEU A 73 1.99 11.37 3.09
N GLY A 74 1.10 10.72 3.84
CA GLY A 74 1.45 9.57 4.69
C GLY A 74 1.96 8.39 3.89
N PHE A 75 1.27 8.00 2.81
CA PHE A 75 1.70 6.90 1.95
C PHE A 75 2.97 7.25 1.17
N THR A 76 3.08 8.47 0.63
CA THR A 76 4.33 8.91 -0.01
C THR A 76 5.51 8.89 0.98
N LEU A 77 5.29 9.28 2.24
CA LEU A 77 6.35 9.22 3.26
C LEU A 77 6.77 7.78 3.55
N VAL A 78 5.82 6.86 3.71
CA VAL A 78 6.12 5.43 3.95
C VAL A 78 6.82 4.80 2.75
N GLU A 79 6.37 5.10 1.53
CA GLU A 79 7.00 4.66 0.28
C GLU A 79 8.45 5.15 0.19
N TRP A 80 8.67 6.44 0.44
CA TRP A 80 10.00 7.04 0.44
C TRP A 80 10.91 6.42 1.50
N LEU A 81 10.45 6.35 2.76
CA LEU A 81 11.22 5.80 3.87
C LEU A 81 11.58 4.33 3.64
N SER A 82 10.63 3.55 3.14
CA SER A 82 10.82 2.12 2.87
C SER A 82 11.80 1.92 1.71
N GLY A 83 11.65 2.68 0.62
CA GLY A 83 12.56 2.63 -0.52
C GLY A 83 13.99 3.01 -0.13
N TRP A 84 14.14 4.07 0.67
CA TRP A 84 15.42 4.50 1.22
C TRP A 84 16.05 3.46 2.13
N LEU A 85 15.29 2.91 3.08
CA LEU A 85 15.77 1.92 4.04
C LEU A 85 16.23 0.63 3.33
N ILE A 86 15.43 0.13 2.39
CA ILE A 86 15.77 -1.06 1.60
C ILE A 86 17.02 -0.80 0.76
N ALA A 87 17.14 0.38 0.13
CA ALA A 87 18.35 0.74 -0.61
C ALA A 87 19.57 0.77 0.31
N ARG A 88 19.42 1.23 1.56
CA ARG A 88 20.53 1.29 2.53
C ARG A 88 21.00 -0.09 2.98
N VAL A 89 20.08 -1.06 3.09
CA VAL A 89 20.37 -2.43 3.56
C VAL A 89 20.80 -3.36 2.41
N SER A 90 20.13 -3.29 1.26
CA SER A 90 20.32 -4.22 0.14
C SER A 90 21.12 -3.65 -1.03
N GLY A 91 21.50 -2.36 -0.96
CA GLY A 91 22.26 -1.65 -1.98
C GLY A 91 21.44 -1.04 -3.11
N ARG A 92 20.13 -1.36 -3.22
CA ARG A 92 19.23 -0.76 -4.22
C ARG A 92 17.77 -0.78 -3.77
N CYS A 93 16.99 0.19 -4.26
CA CYS A 93 15.54 0.15 -4.11
C CYS A 93 14.95 -0.80 -5.16
N PRO A 94 14.03 -1.71 -4.79
CA PRO A 94 13.45 -2.63 -5.75
C PRO A 94 12.66 -1.92 -6.86
N TRP A 95 12.00 -0.81 -6.53
CA TRP A 95 11.14 -0.03 -7.44
C TRP A 95 11.80 1.27 -7.91
N ASP A 96 13.11 1.28 -8.14
CA ASP A 96 13.86 2.48 -8.56
C ASP A 96 13.23 3.15 -9.80
N TYR A 97 12.48 4.24 -9.56
CA TYR A 97 11.72 4.93 -10.59
C TYR A 97 12.59 5.74 -11.54
N VAL A 98 13.78 6.17 -11.09
CA VAL A 98 14.74 6.90 -11.91
C VAL A 98 15.42 5.92 -12.87
N ALA A 99 15.90 4.79 -12.37
CA ALA A 99 16.49 3.73 -13.20
C ALA A 99 15.47 3.17 -14.20
N ALA A 100 14.19 3.09 -13.82
CA ALA A 100 13.10 2.68 -14.69
C ALA A 100 12.64 3.77 -15.71
N GLY A 101 13.27 4.95 -15.72
CA GLY A 101 12.98 6.03 -16.67
C GLY A 101 11.57 6.62 -16.55
N LYS A 102 10.95 6.55 -15.36
CA LYS A 102 9.57 7.02 -15.17
C LYS A 102 9.55 8.56 -15.18
N ARG A 103 8.73 9.14 -16.07
CA ARG A 103 8.68 10.60 -16.36
C ARG A 103 8.49 11.51 -15.14
N PHE A 104 7.74 11.05 -14.14
CA PHE A 104 7.37 11.84 -12.96
C PHE A 104 8.14 11.42 -11.70
N ALA A 105 9.24 10.69 -11.84
CA ALA A 105 10.12 10.33 -10.73
C ALA A 105 10.76 11.60 -10.13
N ILE A 106 10.63 11.77 -8.81
CA ILE A 106 11.29 12.86 -8.08
C ILE A 106 12.67 12.40 -7.64
N ASN A 107 12.74 11.16 -7.16
CA ASN A 107 13.96 10.44 -6.78
C ASN A 107 13.70 8.94 -7.03
N PRO A 108 14.67 8.04 -6.74
CA PRO A 108 14.48 6.60 -6.94
C PRO A 108 13.25 6.00 -6.25
N TYR A 109 12.75 6.63 -5.18
CA TYR A 109 11.77 6.02 -4.28
C TYR A 109 10.33 6.47 -4.51
N ILE A 110 10.11 7.70 -5.02
CA ILE A 110 8.75 8.29 -5.14
C ILE A 110 8.53 9.01 -6.47
N ARG A 111 7.25 9.10 -6.85
CA ARG A 111 6.79 9.81 -8.06
C ARG A 111 5.71 10.83 -7.73
N TRP A 112 5.71 11.94 -8.47
CA TRP A 112 4.76 13.03 -8.23
C TRP A 112 3.32 12.67 -8.66
N ASP A 113 3.17 11.84 -9.70
CA ASP A 113 1.85 11.40 -10.17
C ASP A 113 1.17 10.38 -9.24
N PHE A 114 1.90 9.84 -8.25
CA PHE A 114 1.34 8.91 -7.27
C PHE A 114 0.67 9.62 -6.08
N PHE A 115 0.91 10.91 -5.86
CA PHE A 115 0.22 11.68 -4.83
C PHE A 115 -1.32 11.58 -4.91
N PRO A 116 -1.96 11.85 -6.07
CA PRO A 116 -3.41 11.68 -6.19
C PRO A 116 -3.85 10.21 -6.10
N VAL A 117 -3.02 9.27 -6.56
CA VAL A 117 -3.30 7.83 -6.44
C VAL A 117 -3.35 7.42 -4.98
N TRP A 118 -2.39 7.86 -4.17
CA TRP A 118 -2.34 7.58 -2.74
C TRP A 118 -3.48 8.22 -1.96
N ALA A 119 -3.91 9.43 -2.34
CA ALA A 119 -5.11 10.04 -1.78
C ALA A 119 -6.35 9.16 -2.00
N LEU A 120 -6.55 8.68 -3.23
CA LEU A 120 -7.68 7.83 -3.61
C LEU A 120 -7.62 6.46 -2.92
N ILE A 121 -6.45 5.82 -2.90
CA ILE A 121 -6.26 4.52 -2.24
C ILE A 121 -6.51 4.66 -0.73
N GLY A 122 -6.01 5.72 -0.09
CA GLY A 122 -6.25 5.95 1.32
C GLY A 122 -7.73 6.11 1.63
N LEU A 123 -8.46 6.94 0.88
CA LEU A 123 -9.90 7.06 1.05
C LEU A 123 -10.64 5.74 0.80
N ALA A 124 -10.22 4.95 -0.20
CA ALA A 124 -10.81 3.65 -0.50
C ALA A 124 -10.52 2.59 0.59
N LEU A 125 -9.42 2.74 1.33
CA LEU A 125 -9.08 1.87 2.46
C LEU A 125 -9.87 2.19 3.73
N GLU A 126 -10.49 3.37 3.85
CA GLU A 126 -11.31 3.74 5.02
C GLU A 126 -12.44 2.72 5.30
N PRO A 127 -13.33 2.39 4.35
CA PRO A 127 -14.35 1.36 4.58
C PRO A 127 -13.77 -0.04 4.75
N ILE A 128 -12.60 -0.33 4.14
CA ILE A 128 -11.91 -1.62 4.31
C ILE A 128 -11.42 -1.76 5.75
N HIS A 129 -10.86 -0.69 6.32
CA HIS A 129 -10.46 -0.66 7.72
C HIS A 129 -11.64 -0.99 8.63
N ASP A 130 -12.77 -0.31 8.44
CA ASP A 130 -13.97 -0.52 9.26
C ASP A 130 -14.47 -1.97 9.16
N ALA A 131 -14.52 -2.53 7.95
CA ALA A 131 -14.88 -3.93 7.73
C ALA A 131 -13.89 -4.88 8.43
N LEU A 132 -12.58 -4.63 8.34
CA LEU A 132 -11.55 -5.45 8.97
C LEU A 132 -11.65 -5.41 10.50
N VAL A 133 -11.93 -4.25 11.10
CA VAL A 133 -12.13 -4.12 12.56
C VAL A 133 -13.29 -5.00 13.02
N VAL A 134 -14.39 -5.05 12.25
CA VAL A 134 -15.56 -5.88 12.57
C VAL A 134 -15.30 -7.38 12.33
N LEU A 135 -14.59 -7.74 11.26
CA LEU A 135 -14.37 -9.14 10.88
C LEU A 135 -13.27 -9.82 11.71
N THR A 136 -12.27 -9.08 12.15
CA THR A 136 -11.08 -9.66 12.82
C THR A 136 -11.42 -10.46 14.07
N PRO A 137 -12.30 -10.00 15.00
CA PRO A 137 -12.65 -10.77 16.19
C PRO A 137 -13.32 -12.11 15.86
N ALA A 138 -14.16 -12.16 14.83
CA ALA A 138 -14.79 -13.40 14.39
C ALA A 138 -13.77 -14.39 13.83
N ILE A 139 -12.81 -13.90 13.03
CA ILE A 139 -11.71 -14.72 12.50
C ILE A 139 -10.83 -15.23 13.65
N ALA A 140 -10.48 -14.37 14.61
CA ALA A 140 -9.67 -14.74 15.77
C ALA A 140 -10.37 -15.83 16.60
N ALA A 141 -11.67 -15.69 16.85
CA ALA A 141 -12.44 -16.69 17.58
C ALA A 141 -12.45 -18.06 16.87
N ILE A 142 -12.50 -18.10 15.53
CA ILE A 142 -12.42 -19.36 14.78
C ILE A 142 -11.04 -20.00 14.93
N ILE A 143 -9.97 -19.21 14.86
CA ILE A 143 -8.59 -19.70 15.00
C ILE A 143 -8.34 -20.22 16.42
N GLU A 144 -8.85 -19.52 17.45
CA GLU A 144 -8.66 -19.86 18.86
C GLU A 144 -9.52 -21.05 19.29
N ASN A 145 -10.73 -21.21 18.75
CA ASN A 145 -11.65 -22.31 19.07
C ASN A 145 -11.50 -23.52 18.13
N GLY A 146 -10.50 -23.50 17.22
CA GLY A 146 -10.42 -24.41 16.08
C GLY A 146 -9.00 -24.89 15.75
N ILE A 147 -8.33 -25.49 16.73
CA ILE A 147 -7.41 -26.65 16.60
C ILE A 147 -7.66 -27.55 17.82
#